data_AF-A0A810PZ06-F1
#
_entry.id   AF-A0A810PZ06-F1
#
_cell.length_a   1.000
_cell.length_b   1.000
_cell.length_c   1.000
_cell.angle_alpha   90.00
_cell.angle_beta   90.00
_cell.angle_gamma   90.00
#
_symmetry.space_group_name_H-M   'P 1'
#
loop_
_entity.id
_entity.type
_entity.pdbx_description
1 polymer ?
#
loop_
_entity_poly.entity_id
_entity_poly.type
_entity_poly.pdbx_seq_one_letter_code
_entity_poly.pdbx_strand_id
1 'polypeptide(L)'
;MSTLMMPPSPQGTVQEQLVRQYSYLFQMAQQLNVALGQLESGGTAAPSGGTAAPAAREQQYQTLKSMIVKTADTVQRRMDQLSAKLTGEYVAASEFGTYVERLNAYLEANPEALTQYYSFFADLQASTETVSAAFEQYRVETEGYIRTGIVCYDGAVPQYGVAVGQNLTCREVDGETVVEQNDFRATFTASKLSFWQDASEVAYVSNNRLYITNITVLEGMSIGEWEISSENGLVIRWMGG
;
A
#
# COMPACT_ATOMS: atom_id res chain seq x y z
N MET A 1 -16.06 50.57 -16.10
CA MET A 1 -16.53 49.17 -16.18
C MET A 1 -15.51 48.31 -15.45
N SER A 2 -15.82 47.86 -14.24
CA SER A 2 -14.95 46.92 -13.53
C SER A 2 -15.28 45.51 -14.02
N THR A 3 -14.45 44.99 -14.91
CA THR A 3 -14.46 43.60 -15.35
C THR A 3 -14.21 42.70 -14.15
N LEU A 4 -15.24 42.02 -13.65
CA LEU A 4 -15.06 40.88 -12.77
C LEU A 4 -14.40 39.78 -13.62
N MET A 5 -13.08 39.68 -13.56
CA MET A 5 -12.34 38.61 -14.20
C MET A 5 -12.81 37.29 -13.58
N MET A 6 -13.48 36.46 -14.40
CA MET A 6 -13.80 35.09 -14.05
C MET A 6 -12.48 34.36 -13.72
N PRO A 7 -12.39 33.60 -12.61
CA PRO A 7 -11.19 32.84 -12.34
C PRO A 7 -11.00 31.80 -13.45
N PRO A 8 -9.76 31.55 -13.89
CA PRO A 8 -9.47 30.55 -14.90
C PRO A 8 -9.90 29.15 -14.43
N SER A 9 -10.24 28.31 -15.40
CA SER A 9 -10.69 26.93 -15.16
C SER A 9 -9.71 26.17 -14.25
N PRO A 10 -10.23 25.34 -13.32
CA PRO A 10 -9.39 24.66 -12.35
C PRO A 10 -8.46 23.68 -13.06
N GLN A 11 -7.16 23.95 -12.97
CA GLN A 11 -6.10 23.01 -13.33
C GLN A 11 -5.22 22.77 -12.10
N GLY A 12 -4.96 21.50 -11.80
CA GLY A 12 -4.27 21.04 -10.60
C GLY A 12 -4.95 19.82 -9.97
N THR A 13 -4.26 19.17 -9.03
CA THR A 13 -4.76 17.99 -8.31
C THR A 13 -5.95 18.34 -7.40
N VAL A 14 -6.78 17.35 -7.05
CA VAL A 14 -8.03 17.55 -6.26
C VAL A 14 -7.78 18.29 -4.93
N GLN A 15 -6.61 18.08 -4.31
CA GLN A 15 -6.21 18.79 -3.09
C GLN A 15 -5.92 20.28 -3.31
N GLU A 16 -5.34 20.67 -4.44
CA GLU A 16 -5.06 22.08 -4.76
C GLU A 16 -6.34 22.85 -5.10
N GLN A 17 -7.31 22.18 -5.71
CA GLN A 17 -8.63 22.76 -5.99
C GLN A 17 -9.40 23.01 -4.68
N LEU A 18 -9.33 22.09 -3.72
CA LEU A 18 -9.97 22.22 -2.42
C LEU A 18 -9.38 23.37 -1.59
N VAL A 19 -8.05 23.54 -1.63
CA VAL A 19 -7.36 24.65 -0.94
C VAL A 19 -7.75 26.03 -1.51
N ARG A 20 -7.94 26.12 -2.84
CA ARG A 20 -8.41 27.37 -3.49
C ARG A 20 -9.87 27.69 -3.18
N GLN A 21 -10.71 26.67 -3.05
CA GLN A 21 -12.12 26.85 -2.68
C GLN A 21 -12.24 27.29 -1.21
N TYR A 22 -11.40 26.73 -0.33
CA TYR A 22 -11.29 27.16 1.07
C TYR A 22 -10.77 28.59 1.20
N SER A 23 -9.75 29.00 0.43
CA SER A 23 -9.20 30.35 0.51
C SER A 23 -10.19 31.42 0.02
N TYR A 24 -11.00 31.11 -0.98
CA TYR A 24 -12.06 32.00 -1.47
C TYR A 24 -13.17 32.19 -0.42
N LEU A 25 -13.65 31.10 0.19
CA LEU A 25 -14.64 31.17 1.27
C LEU A 25 -14.10 31.92 2.50
N PHE A 26 -12.82 31.74 2.82
CA PHE A 26 -12.17 32.43 3.93
C PHE A 26 -12.03 33.94 3.68
N GLN A 27 -11.67 34.36 2.46
CA GLN A 27 -11.63 35.78 2.09
C GLN A 27 -13.02 36.43 2.12
N MET A 28 -14.05 35.70 1.69
CA MET A 28 -15.43 36.21 1.74
C MET A 28 -15.93 36.35 3.19
N ALA A 29 -15.59 35.39 4.05
CA ALA A 29 -15.86 35.46 5.47
C ALA A 29 -15.13 36.63 6.15
N GLN A 30 -13.87 36.89 5.79
CA GLN A 30 -13.14 38.07 6.30
C GLN A 30 -13.76 39.38 5.83
N GLN A 31 -14.16 39.51 4.56
CA GLN A 31 -14.84 40.71 4.06
C GLN A 31 -16.18 40.94 4.77
N LEU A 32 -16.94 39.88 5.04
CA LEU A 32 -18.18 39.97 5.82
C LEU A 32 -17.91 40.39 7.27
N ASN A 33 -16.85 39.87 7.90
CA ASN A 33 -16.50 40.24 9.27
C ASN A 33 -16.00 41.69 9.38
N VAL A 34 -15.27 42.17 8.37
CA VAL A 34 -14.86 43.59 8.28
C VAL A 34 -16.06 44.50 8.02
N ALA A 35 -17.00 44.09 7.16
CA ALA A 35 -18.24 44.84 6.94
C ALA A 35 -19.13 44.88 8.20
N LEU A 36 -19.17 43.80 8.98
CA LEU A 36 -19.87 43.74 10.26
C LEU A 36 -19.18 44.62 11.32
N GLY A 37 -17.85 44.60 11.38
CA GLY A 37 -17.06 45.48 12.25
C GLY A 37 -17.15 46.97 11.86
N GLN A 38 -17.35 47.29 10.58
CA GLN A 38 -17.66 48.65 10.10
C GLN A 38 -19.09 49.09 10.44
N LEU A 39 -20.03 48.15 10.54
CA LEU A 39 -21.38 48.41 11.02
C LEU A 39 -21.41 48.63 12.54
N GLU A 40 -20.59 47.91 13.29
CA GLU A 40 -20.39 48.11 14.73
C GLU A 40 -19.58 49.37 15.06
N SER A 41 -18.60 49.75 14.23
CA SER A 41 -17.78 50.96 14.42
C SER A 41 -18.34 52.22 13.76
N GLY A 42 -19.31 52.10 12.85
CA GLY A 42 -20.05 53.22 12.26
C GLY A 42 -21.17 53.79 13.14
N GLY A 43 -21.39 53.22 14.33
CA GLY A 43 -22.27 53.75 15.37
C GLY A 43 -21.47 54.50 16.44
N THR A 44 -20.72 55.53 16.07
CA THR A 44 -20.07 56.40 17.05
C THR A 44 -21.11 57.10 17.92
N ALA A 45 -21.01 56.85 19.22
CA ALA A 45 -21.34 57.74 20.32
C ALA A 45 -22.72 58.44 20.29
N ALA A 46 -23.64 57.91 21.09
CA ALA A 46 -24.56 58.79 21.81
C ALA A 46 -23.73 59.82 22.62
N PRO A 47 -24.24 61.05 22.76
CA PRO A 47 -24.84 61.34 24.04
C PRO A 47 -26.20 62.02 23.95
N SER A 48 -27.05 61.58 24.88
CA SER A 48 -28.06 62.36 25.60
C SER A 48 -29.12 63.15 24.83
N GLY A 49 -30.36 62.70 25.03
CA GLY A 49 -31.47 63.62 25.34
C GLY A 49 -32.39 63.93 24.17
N GLY A 50 -33.56 63.30 24.15
CA GLY A 50 -34.66 63.75 23.29
C GLY A 50 -35.63 62.63 22.96
N THR A 51 -36.79 62.66 23.63
CA THR A 51 -37.97 61.82 23.42
C THR A 51 -38.36 61.70 21.94
N ALA A 52 -38.05 60.58 21.29
CA ALA A 52 -38.70 60.19 20.05
C ALA A 52 -39.97 59.41 20.37
N ALA A 53 -41.12 59.99 20.00
CA ALA A 53 -42.44 59.42 20.22
C ALA A 53 -42.55 57.95 19.75
N PRO A 54 -43.37 57.11 20.42
CA PRO A 54 -43.51 55.67 20.11
C PRO A 54 -43.88 55.38 18.64
N ALA A 55 -44.43 56.35 17.90
CA ALA A 55 -44.74 56.24 16.48
C ALA A 55 -43.50 56.17 15.56
N ALA A 56 -42.39 56.85 15.90
CA ALA A 56 -41.19 56.87 15.05
C ALA A 56 -40.41 55.55 15.11
N ARG A 57 -40.39 54.91 16.29
CA ARG A 57 -39.73 53.61 16.50
C ARG A 57 -40.50 52.47 15.85
N GLU A 58 -41.83 52.53 15.87
CA GLU A 58 -42.71 51.56 15.18
C GLU A 58 -42.54 51.65 13.65
N GLN A 59 -42.48 52.86 13.10
CA GLN A 59 -42.22 53.05 11.66
C GLN A 59 -40.85 52.50 11.24
N GLN A 60 -39.81 52.68 12.05
CA GLN A 60 -38.49 52.10 11.80
C GLN A 60 -38.50 50.57 11.85
N TYR A 61 -39.23 49.97 12.80
CA TYR A 61 -39.41 48.52 12.91
C TYR A 61 -40.16 47.94 11.71
N GLN A 62 -41.26 48.57 11.28
CA GLN A 62 -42.00 48.14 10.10
C GLN A 62 -41.17 48.27 8.82
N THR A 63 -40.35 49.33 8.72
CA THR A 63 -39.43 49.51 7.59
C THR A 63 -38.36 48.41 7.55
N LEU A 64 -37.72 48.10 8.68
CA LEU A 64 -36.77 46.99 8.80
C LEU A 64 -37.41 45.64 8.46
N LYS A 65 -38.62 45.37 8.98
CA LYS A 65 -39.37 44.15 8.66
C LYS A 65 -39.63 44.03 7.15
N SER A 66 -40.02 45.13 6.49
CA SER A 66 -40.26 45.13 5.04
C SER A 66 -38.98 44.89 4.23
N MET A 67 -37.84 45.41 4.68
CA MET A 67 -36.55 45.19 4.02
C MET A 67 -36.08 43.74 4.20
N ILE A 68 -36.24 43.17 5.39
CA ILE A 68 -35.90 41.77 5.66
C ILE A 68 -36.76 40.83 4.79
N VAL A 69 -38.07 41.08 4.70
CA VAL A 69 -38.98 40.28 3.85
C VAL A 69 -38.59 40.41 2.37
N LYS A 70 -38.36 41.63 1.86
CA LYS A 70 -37.91 41.83 0.48
C LYS A 70 -36.56 41.15 0.19
N THR A 71 -35.63 41.20 1.13
CA THR A 71 -34.33 40.53 0.98
C THR A 71 -34.49 39.02 0.98
N ALA A 72 -35.34 38.45 1.85
CA ALA A 72 -35.66 37.02 1.85
C ALA A 72 -36.30 36.58 0.52
N ASP A 73 -37.30 37.32 0.02
CA ASP A 73 -37.94 37.06 -1.27
C ASP A 73 -36.94 37.13 -2.44
N THR A 74 -35.99 38.04 -2.36
CA THR A 74 -34.96 38.21 -3.39
C THR A 74 -33.96 37.06 -3.35
N VAL A 75 -33.52 36.64 -2.15
CA VAL A 75 -32.62 35.50 -1.97
C VAL A 75 -33.28 34.21 -2.44
N GLN A 76 -34.56 34.01 -2.12
CA GLN A 76 -35.30 32.82 -2.53
C GLN A 76 -35.46 32.75 -4.05
N ARG A 77 -35.84 33.86 -4.71
CA ARG A 77 -35.88 33.92 -6.19
C ARG A 77 -34.50 33.68 -6.82
N ARG A 78 -33.43 34.18 -6.22
CA ARG A 78 -32.06 33.94 -6.70
C ARG A 78 -31.66 32.48 -6.54
N MET A 79 -32.06 31.83 -5.45
CA MET A 79 -31.83 30.40 -5.25
C MET A 79 -32.64 29.53 -6.21
N ASP A 80 -33.90 29.88 -6.48
CA ASP A 80 -34.71 29.16 -7.47
C ASP A 80 -34.12 29.27 -8.87
N GLN A 81 -33.64 30.46 -9.25
CA GLN A 81 -32.95 30.69 -10.52
C GLN A 81 -31.61 29.95 -10.59
N LEU A 82 -30.83 29.94 -9.50
CA LEU A 82 -29.56 29.22 -9.43
C LEU A 82 -29.78 27.71 -9.50
N SER A 83 -30.78 27.20 -8.80
CA SER A 83 -31.18 25.79 -8.84
C SER A 83 -31.58 25.40 -10.26
N ALA A 84 -32.49 26.15 -10.89
CA ALA A 84 -32.94 25.87 -12.26
C ALA A 84 -31.80 25.91 -13.28
N LYS A 85 -30.84 26.82 -13.09
CA LYS A 85 -29.64 26.90 -13.93
C LYS A 85 -28.70 25.71 -13.69
N LEU A 86 -28.47 25.31 -12.44
CA LEU A 86 -27.63 24.14 -12.12
C LEU A 86 -28.25 22.85 -12.65
N THR A 87 -29.56 22.60 -12.46
CA THR A 87 -30.19 21.40 -13.04
C THR A 87 -30.17 21.45 -14.57
N GLY A 88 -30.42 22.61 -15.17
CA GLY A 88 -30.36 22.77 -16.63
C GLY A 88 -28.96 22.55 -17.21
N GLU A 89 -27.93 23.18 -16.65
CA GLU A 89 -26.54 23.04 -17.11
C GLU A 89 -25.95 21.67 -16.75
N TYR A 90 -26.26 21.09 -15.60
CA TYR A 90 -25.78 19.75 -15.21
C TYR A 90 -26.39 18.64 -16.06
N VAL A 91 -27.67 18.75 -16.44
CA VAL A 91 -28.32 17.80 -17.36
C VAL A 91 -27.83 18.01 -18.79
N ALA A 92 -27.57 19.25 -19.22
CA ALA A 92 -27.12 19.54 -20.57
C ALA A 92 -25.61 19.28 -20.80
N ALA A 93 -24.77 19.38 -19.77
CA ALA A 93 -23.33 19.15 -19.85
C ALA A 93 -22.90 17.73 -19.44
N SER A 94 -23.81 16.90 -18.92
CA SER A 94 -23.49 15.52 -18.56
C SER A 94 -23.39 14.65 -19.82
N GLU A 95 -22.16 14.50 -20.32
CA GLU A 95 -21.79 13.51 -21.34
C GLU A 95 -21.94 12.05 -20.86
N PHE A 96 -22.41 11.83 -19.63
CA PHE A 96 -22.60 10.49 -19.08
C PHE A 96 -23.69 9.71 -19.83
N GLY A 97 -24.77 10.38 -20.26
CA GLY A 97 -25.82 9.73 -21.05
C GLY A 97 -25.32 9.26 -22.42
N THR A 98 -24.60 10.14 -23.13
CA THR A 98 -23.99 9.82 -24.43
C THR A 98 -22.85 8.80 -24.31
N TYR A 99 -22.10 8.84 -23.20
CA TYR A 99 -21.09 7.83 -22.88
C TYR A 99 -21.71 6.46 -22.63
N VAL A 100 -22.80 6.37 -21.84
CA VAL A 100 -23.52 5.12 -21.59
C VAL A 100 -24.11 4.56 -22.88
N GLU A 101 -24.74 5.39 -23.72
CA GLU A 101 -25.27 4.96 -25.01
C GLU A 101 -24.16 4.46 -25.96
N ARG A 102 -23.02 5.16 -26.01
CA ARG A 102 -21.86 4.75 -26.82
C ARG A 102 -21.24 3.46 -26.31
N LEU A 103 -21.15 3.29 -24.99
CA LEU A 103 -20.64 2.08 -24.35
C LEU A 103 -21.58 0.89 -24.61
N ASN A 104 -22.89 1.11 -24.54
CA ASN A 104 -23.89 0.08 -24.79
C ASN A 104 -23.89 -0.34 -26.27
N ALA A 105 -23.83 0.62 -27.20
CA ALA A 105 -23.70 0.35 -28.63
C ALA A 105 -22.38 -0.37 -28.97
N TYR A 106 -21.29 -0.06 -28.27
CA TYR A 106 -20.01 -0.76 -28.44
C TYR A 106 -20.06 -2.20 -27.92
N LEU A 107 -20.71 -2.44 -26.77
CA LEU A 107 -20.93 -3.78 -26.22
C LEU A 107 -21.85 -4.63 -27.12
N GLU A 108 -22.95 -4.07 -27.62
CA GLU A 108 -23.87 -4.75 -28.54
C GLU A 108 -23.22 -5.06 -29.90
N ALA A 109 -22.33 -4.19 -30.38
CA ALA A 109 -21.64 -4.39 -31.64
C ALA A 109 -20.46 -5.38 -31.54
N ASN A 110 -19.95 -5.68 -30.34
CA ASN A 110 -18.78 -6.53 -30.13
C ASN A 110 -18.95 -7.58 -29.00
N PRO A 111 -20.05 -8.38 -28.99
CA PRO A 111 -20.25 -9.41 -27.98
C PRO A 111 -19.16 -10.50 -28.01
N GLU A 112 -18.62 -10.76 -29.21
CA GLU A 112 -17.51 -11.69 -29.41
C GLU A 112 -16.19 -11.18 -28.82
N ALA A 113 -15.91 -9.88 -28.89
CA ALA A 113 -14.66 -9.32 -28.34
C ALA A 113 -14.63 -9.41 -26.80
N LEU A 114 -15.77 -9.19 -26.14
CA LEU A 114 -15.89 -9.36 -24.69
C LEU A 114 -15.75 -10.83 -24.29
N THR A 115 -16.38 -11.73 -25.06
CA THR A 115 -16.26 -13.18 -24.86
C THR A 115 -14.84 -13.67 -25.09
N GLN A 116 -14.15 -13.20 -26.12
CA GLN A 116 -12.75 -13.49 -26.42
C GLN A 116 -11.80 -12.95 -25.34
N TYR A 117 -12.08 -11.76 -24.79
CA TYR A 117 -11.33 -11.20 -23.68
C TYR A 117 -11.45 -12.14 -22.46
N TYR A 118 -12.68 -12.48 -22.04
CA TYR A 118 -12.88 -13.38 -20.90
C TYR A 118 -12.34 -14.81 -21.15
N SER A 119 -12.47 -15.36 -22.36
CA SER A 119 -11.89 -16.66 -22.69
C SER A 119 -10.36 -16.63 -22.65
N PHE A 120 -9.73 -15.55 -23.12
CA PHE A 120 -8.29 -15.37 -23.04
C PHE A 120 -7.80 -15.30 -21.58
N PHE A 121 -8.52 -14.63 -20.67
CA PHE A 121 -8.19 -14.66 -19.25
C PHE A 121 -8.35 -16.05 -18.64
N ALA A 122 -9.40 -16.77 -19.01
CA ALA A 122 -9.59 -18.15 -18.55
C ALA A 122 -8.47 -19.08 -19.05
N ASP A 123 -8.07 -18.95 -20.32
CA ASP A 123 -6.98 -19.72 -20.91
C ASP A 123 -5.62 -19.37 -20.27
N LEU A 124 -5.36 -18.08 -20.02
CA LEU A 124 -4.17 -17.64 -19.29
C LEU A 124 -4.15 -18.19 -17.85
N GLN A 125 -5.29 -18.18 -17.16
CA GLN A 125 -5.40 -18.74 -15.82
C GLN A 125 -5.14 -20.25 -15.84
N ALA A 126 -5.79 -21.00 -16.73
CA ALA A 126 -5.61 -22.44 -16.86
C ALA A 126 -4.16 -22.81 -17.24
N SER A 127 -3.55 -22.04 -18.14
CA SER A 127 -2.13 -22.20 -18.50
C SER A 127 -1.21 -21.94 -17.30
N THR A 128 -1.49 -20.90 -16.51
CA THR A 128 -0.74 -20.58 -15.29
C THR A 128 -0.85 -21.70 -14.26
N GLU A 129 -2.05 -22.21 -14.02
CA GLU A 129 -2.29 -23.34 -13.11
C GLU A 129 -1.55 -24.61 -13.58
N THR A 130 -1.55 -24.89 -14.88
CA THR A 130 -0.84 -26.03 -15.47
C THR A 130 0.68 -25.91 -15.30
N VAL A 131 1.24 -24.72 -15.58
CA VAL A 131 2.68 -24.45 -15.39
C VAL A 131 3.06 -24.55 -13.91
N SER A 132 2.22 -24.04 -13.01
CA SER A 132 2.42 -24.17 -11.57
C SER A 132 2.44 -25.63 -11.13
N ALA A 133 1.49 -26.45 -11.60
CA ALA A 133 1.43 -27.87 -11.29
C ALA A 133 2.64 -28.64 -11.84
N ALA A 134 3.06 -28.36 -13.07
CA ALA A 134 4.25 -28.95 -13.67
C ALA A 134 5.54 -28.58 -12.91
N PHE A 135 5.64 -27.33 -12.46
CA PHE A 135 6.78 -26.87 -11.65
C PHE A 135 6.81 -27.51 -10.26
N GLU A 136 5.65 -27.64 -9.61
CA GLU A 136 5.53 -28.35 -8.34
C GLU A 136 5.89 -29.84 -8.48
N GLN A 137 5.47 -30.49 -9.58
CA GLN A 137 5.82 -31.87 -9.86
C GLN A 137 7.32 -32.04 -10.14
N TYR A 138 7.92 -31.16 -10.94
CA TYR A 138 9.37 -31.13 -11.18
C TYR A 138 10.17 -30.95 -9.87
N ARG A 139 9.67 -30.10 -8.96
CA ARG A 139 10.26 -29.90 -7.64
C ARG A 139 10.18 -31.16 -6.77
N VAL A 140 9.14 -31.97 -6.90
CA VAL A 140 8.94 -33.19 -6.11
C VAL A 140 9.75 -34.38 -6.65
N GLU A 141 9.88 -34.51 -7.96
CA GLU A 141 10.53 -35.65 -8.61
C GLU A 141 12.07 -35.60 -8.51
N THR A 142 12.64 -34.42 -8.30
CA THR A 142 14.09 -34.28 -8.07
C THR A 142 14.39 -34.67 -6.61
N GLU A 143 14.91 -35.87 -6.39
CA GLU A 143 15.19 -36.48 -5.05
C GLU A 143 16.12 -35.66 -4.14
N GLY A 144 16.73 -34.57 -4.63
CA GLY A 144 17.47 -33.58 -3.85
C GLY A 144 16.72 -32.27 -3.77
N TYR A 145 16.26 -31.92 -2.56
CA TYR A 145 15.61 -30.64 -2.31
C TYR A 145 16.63 -29.62 -1.83
N ILE A 146 16.63 -28.47 -2.49
CA ILE A 146 17.32 -27.26 -2.05
C ILE A 146 16.26 -26.24 -1.71
N ARG A 147 16.20 -25.77 -0.47
CA ARG A 147 15.28 -24.71 -0.03
C ARG A 147 16.05 -23.52 0.51
N THR A 148 15.59 -22.34 0.15
CA THR A 148 16.10 -21.07 0.68
C THR A 148 15.08 -20.49 1.65
N GLY A 149 15.55 -19.77 2.67
CA GLY A 149 14.68 -19.17 3.67
C GLY A 149 15.28 -19.26 5.07
N ILE A 150 14.43 -19.31 6.08
CA ILE A 150 14.85 -19.51 7.47
C ILE A 150 15.15 -20.99 7.67
N VAL A 151 16.40 -21.32 7.94
CA VAL A 151 16.85 -22.72 8.08
C VAL A 151 16.93 -23.16 9.54
N CYS A 152 17.16 -22.24 10.47
CA CYS A 152 17.09 -22.49 11.90
C CYS A 152 16.94 -21.16 12.67
N TYR A 153 16.80 -21.26 13.99
CA TYR A 153 16.84 -20.11 14.89
C TYR A 153 18.04 -20.24 15.84
N ASP A 154 18.75 -19.14 16.05
CA ASP A 154 19.68 -19.00 17.17
C ASP A 154 18.96 -18.20 18.27
N GLY A 155 18.37 -18.93 19.23
CA GLY A 155 17.43 -18.35 20.19
C GLY A 155 16.20 -17.79 19.47
N ALA A 156 16.00 -16.47 19.55
CA ALA A 156 14.91 -15.77 18.86
C ALA A 156 15.33 -15.14 17.51
N VAL A 157 16.59 -15.32 17.09
CA VAL A 157 17.11 -14.71 15.86
C VAL A 157 17.00 -15.70 14.70
N PRO A 158 16.23 -15.39 13.64
CA PRO A 158 16.14 -16.26 12.47
C PRO A 158 17.47 -16.30 11.71
N GLN A 159 17.90 -17.50 11.33
CA GLN A 159 19.08 -17.71 10.50
C GLN A 159 18.63 -17.99 9.07
N TYR A 160 18.92 -17.05 8.16
CA TYR A 160 18.63 -17.21 6.74
C TYR A 160 19.75 -17.98 6.05
N GLY A 161 19.35 -18.85 5.13
CA GLY A 161 20.30 -19.72 4.46
C GLY A 161 19.69 -20.61 3.40
N VAL A 162 20.47 -21.63 3.06
CA VAL A 162 20.10 -22.71 2.14
C VAL A 162 20.13 -24.04 2.89
N ALA A 163 19.02 -24.77 2.87
CA ALA A 163 18.94 -26.15 3.35
C ALA A 163 19.00 -27.10 2.15
N VAL A 164 19.79 -28.15 2.29
CA VAL A 164 19.93 -29.24 1.31
C VAL A 164 19.55 -30.53 2.00
N GLY A 165 18.65 -31.31 1.40
CA GLY A 165 18.16 -32.54 2.01
C GLY A 165 17.23 -33.32 1.11
N GLN A 166 16.61 -34.35 1.67
CA GLN A 166 15.53 -35.10 1.02
C GLN A 166 14.20 -34.65 1.62
N ASN A 167 13.11 -34.65 0.85
CA ASN A 167 11.76 -34.34 1.35
C ASN A 167 11.65 -33.05 2.19
N LEU A 168 12.43 -32.00 1.89
CA LEU A 168 12.42 -30.78 2.68
C LEU A 168 11.01 -30.15 2.68
N THR A 169 10.39 -30.08 3.86
CA THR A 169 9.11 -29.42 4.12
C THR A 169 9.33 -28.03 4.69
N CYS A 170 8.33 -27.16 4.53
CA CYS A 170 8.28 -25.86 5.19
C CYS A 170 7.10 -25.82 6.16
N ARG A 171 7.25 -25.07 7.25
CA ARG A 171 6.17 -24.74 8.19
C ARG A 171 6.12 -23.24 8.44
N GLU A 172 4.95 -22.72 8.76
CA GLU A 172 4.79 -21.33 9.18
C GLU A 172 5.05 -21.21 10.69
N VAL A 173 5.93 -20.28 11.07
CA VAL A 173 6.21 -19.91 12.46
C VAL A 173 6.13 -18.39 12.53
N ASP A 174 5.20 -17.85 13.34
CA ASP A 174 5.02 -16.40 13.52
C ASP A 174 4.84 -15.59 12.21
N GLY A 175 4.27 -16.22 11.17
CA GLY A 175 4.07 -15.61 9.86
C GLY A 175 5.29 -15.65 8.93
N GLU A 176 6.34 -16.39 9.33
CA GLU A 176 7.51 -16.67 8.50
C GLU A 176 7.54 -18.14 8.08
N THR A 177 7.88 -18.38 6.81
CA THR A 177 8.11 -19.73 6.28
C THR A 177 9.49 -20.24 6.72
N VAL A 178 9.50 -21.31 7.51
CA VAL A 178 10.71 -21.95 8.07
C VAL A 178 10.87 -23.35 7.50
N VAL A 179 12.09 -23.73 7.13
CA VAL A 179 12.38 -25.09 6.65
C VAL A 179 12.44 -26.06 7.83
N GLU A 180 11.78 -27.21 7.71
CA GLU A 180 11.73 -28.23 8.76
C GLU A 180 13.04 -29.05 8.84
N GLN A 181 13.62 -29.11 10.03
CA GLN A 181 14.95 -29.68 10.30
C GLN A 181 14.91 -31.20 10.58
N ASN A 182 14.14 -31.98 9.84
CA ASN A 182 14.13 -33.44 10.03
C ASN A 182 14.99 -34.16 8.98
N ASP A 183 15.07 -33.62 7.77
CA ASP A 183 15.71 -34.29 6.63
C ASP A 183 16.88 -33.50 6.03
N PHE A 184 17.51 -32.64 6.84
CA PHE A 184 18.68 -31.90 6.41
C PHE A 184 19.87 -32.85 6.20
N ARG A 185 20.60 -32.60 5.13
CA ARG A 185 21.93 -33.16 4.88
C ARG A 185 23.00 -32.09 5.04
N ALA A 186 22.70 -30.86 4.63
CA ALA A 186 23.55 -29.71 4.87
C ALA A 186 22.74 -28.40 5.00
N THR A 187 23.27 -27.45 5.77
CA THR A 187 22.74 -26.08 5.84
C THR A 187 23.84 -25.06 5.66
N PHE A 188 23.59 -24.06 4.83
CA PHE A 188 24.50 -22.95 4.52
C PHE A 188 23.90 -21.67 5.07
N THR A 189 24.50 -21.10 6.11
CA THR A 189 24.14 -19.79 6.66
C THR A 189 25.31 -18.82 6.49
N ALA A 190 25.10 -17.54 6.78
CA ALA A 190 26.15 -16.52 6.70
C ALA A 190 27.37 -16.83 7.58
N SER A 191 27.19 -17.55 8.69
CA SER A 191 28.23 -17.79 9.70
C SER A 191 28.67 -19.25 9.81
N LYS A 192 27.92 -20.18 9.21
CA LYS A 192 28.08 -21.61 9.46
C LYS A 192 27.64 -22.46 8.26
N LEU A 193 28.51 -23.39 7.86
CA LEU A 193 28.16 -24.52 7.01
C LEU A 193 28.07 -25.77 7.89
N SER A 194 26.90 -26.39 7.99
CA SER A 194 26.67 -27.57 8.81
C SER A 194 26.32 -28.79 7.98
N PHE A 195 26.72 -29.96 8.46
CA PHE A 195 26.35 -31.27 7.96
C PHE A 195 25.50 -31.99 8.99
N TRP A 196 24.42 -32.59 8.53
CA TRP A 196 23.39 -33.16 9.37
C TRP A 196 23.20 -34.65 9.05
N GLN A 197 22.98 -35.43 10.10
CA GLN A 197 22.46 -36.78 10.01
C GLN A 197 21.18 -36.80 10.84
N ASP A 198 20.04 -36.95 10.14
CA ASP A 198 18.71 -36.80 10.72
C ASP A 198 18.59 -35.40 11.38
N ALA A 199 18.18 -35.35 12.66
CA ALA A 199 18.10 -34.10 13.42
C ALA A 199 19.42 -33.68 14.11
N SER A 200 20.53 -34.38 13.88
CA SER A 200 21.80 -34.15 14.59
C SER A 200 22.87 -33.52 13.70
N GLU A 201 23.47 -32.44 14.19
CA GLU A 201 24.63 -31.83 13.52
C GLU A 201 25.88 -32.67 13.80
N VAL A 202 26.45 -33.27 12.75
CA VAL A 202 27.59 -34.19 12.87
C VAL A 202 28.94 -33.50 12.60
N ALA A 203 28.92 -32.44 11.80
CA ALA A 203 30.09 -31.60 11.53
C ALA A 203 29.67 -30.20 11.08
N TYR A 204 30.52 -29.20 11.29
CA TYR A 204 30.30 -27.87 10.75
C TYR A 204 31.60 -27.09 10.56
N VAL A 205 31.59 -26.13 9.64
CA VAL A 205 32.64 -25.14 9.43
C VAL A 205 32.13 -23.78 9.89
N SER A 206 32.87 -23.15 10.80
CA SER A 206 32.61 -21.78 11.24
C SER A 206 33.89 -21.15 11.79
N ASN A 207 34.06 -19.84 11.64
CA ASN A 207 35.21 -19.10 12.15
C ASN A 207 36.56 -19.74 11.77
N ASN A 208 36.70 -20.11 10.50
CA ASN A 208 37.89 -20.75 9.93
C ASN A 208 38.30 -22.08 10.59
N ARG A 209 37.35 -22.77 11.23
CA ARG A 209 37.57 -24.07 11.89
C ARG A 209 36.53 -25.08 11.42
N LEU A 210 36.99 -26.32 11.23
CA LEU A 210 36.13 -27.49 11.04
C LEU A 210 35.96 -28.19 12.39
N TYR A 211 34.71 -28.42 12.78
CA TYR A 211 34.32 -29.16 13.97
C TYR A 211 33.64 -30.45 13.53
N ILE A 212 34.03 -31.56 14.14
CA ILE A 212 33.47 -32.89 13.86
C ILE A 212 33.17 -33.55 15.19
N THR A 213 31.93 -34.01 15.40
CA THR A 213 31.51 -34.65 16.65
C THR A 213 32.21 -36.00 16.85
N ASN A 214 32.28 -36.81 15.79
CA ASN A 214 33.02 -38.08 15.77
C ASN A 214 33.49 -38.39 14.34
N ILE A 215 34.66 -39.02 14.20
CA ILE A 215 35.26 -39.37 12.90
C ILE A 215 35.81 -40.80 12.91
N THR A 216 35.48 -41.54 11.85
CA THR A 216 36.14 -42.81 11.49
C THR A 216 36.94 -42.58 10.22
N VAL A 217 38.24 -42.86 10.26
CA VAL A 217 39.15 -42.71 9.12
C VAL A 217 39.44 -44.09 8.55
N LEU A 218 39.25 -44.28 7.23
CA LEU A 218 39.38 -45.59 6.59
C LEU A 218 40.81 -45.94 6.16
N GLU A 219 41.58 -44.96 5.69
CA GLU A 219 42.94 -45.16 5.18
C GLU A 219 43.97 -44.53 6.12
N GLY A 220 44.00 -43.20 6.16
CA GLY A 220 44.90 -42.44 7.03
C GLY A 220 44.57 -40.95 7.05
N MET A 221 45.15 -40.23 7.99
CA MET A 221 45.04 -38.79 8.17
C MET A 221 46.43 -38.17 8.03
N SER A 222 46.55 -37.13 7.19
CA SER A 222 47.78 -36.36 7.05
C SER A 222 47.65 -34.99 7.73
N ILE A 223 48.66 -34.60 8.50
CA ILE A 223 48.75 -33.30 9.19
C ILE A 223 50.10 -32.68 8.87
N GLY A 224 50.16 -31.86 7.82
CA GLY A 224 51.44 -31.42 7.25
C GLY A 224 52.25 -32.63 6.77
N GLU A 225 53.52 -32.71 7.15
CA GLU A 225 54.43 -33.81 6.84
C GLU A 225 54.31 -34.99 7.85
N TRP A 226 53.21 -35.09 8.59
CA TRP A 226 52.91 -36.25 9.45
C TRP A 226 51.76 -37.07 8.88
N GLU A 227 51.89 -38.40 8.93
CA GLU A 227 50.83 -39.33 8.57
C GLU A 227 50.45 -40.20 9.78
N ILE A 228 49.14 -40.37 9.97
CA ILE A 228 48.54 -41.33 10.89
C ILE A 228 47.77 -42.36 10.05
N SER A 229 48.16 -43.64 10.09
CA SER A 229 47.51 -44.71 9.32
C SER A 229 47.19 -45.91 10.24
N SER A 230 46.17 -46.69 9.86
CA SER A 230 45.79 -47.93 10.55
C SER A 230 45.98 -49.19 9.71
N GLU A 231 46.53 -49.09 8.50
CA GLU A 231 46.60 -50.19 7.52
C GLU A 231 47.32 -51.44 8.07
N ASN A 232 48.30 -51.27 8.96
CA ASN A 232 49.07 -52.36 9.58
C ASN A 232 49.20 -52.18 11.12
N GLY A 233 48.13 -51.68 11.77
CA GLY A 233 48.17 -51.17 13.14
C GLY A 233 48.37 -49.65 13.17
N LEU A 234 48.33 -49.03 14.36
CA LEU A 234 48.48 -47.57 14.48
C LEU A 234 49.92 -47.15 14.15
N VAL A 235 50.09 -46.51 12.99
CA VAL A 235 51.36 -45.92 12.54
C VAL A 235 51.24 -44.41 12.62
N ILE A 236 52.20 -43.76 13.27
CA ILE A 236 52.41 -42.32 13.22
C ILE A 236 53.82 -42.09 12.69
N ARG A 237 53.96 -41.50 11.51
CA ARG A 237 55.27 -41.28 10.87
C ARG A 237 55.43 -39.88 10.29
N TRP A 238 56.67 -39.41 10.31
CA TRP A 238 57.10 -38.20 9.61
C TRP A 238 57.46 -38.55 8.17
N MET A 239 56.96 -37.74 7.24
CA MET A 239 57.10 -37.88 5.79
C MET A 239 58.07 -36.87 5.18
N GLY A 240 58.51 -35.87 5.95
CA GLY A 240 59.55 -34.95 5.51
C GLY A 240 60.91 -35.65 5.46
N GLY A 241 61.67 -35.40 4.38
CA GLY A 241 62.97 -36.03 4.15
C GLY A 241 64.04 -35.77 5.20
#